data_AF-A0A2C5ZRK2-F1
#
_entry.id   AF-A0A2C5ZRK2-F1
#
_cell.length_a   1.000
_cell.length_b   1.000
_cell.length_c   1.000
_cell.angle_alpha   90.00
_cell.angle_beta   90.00
_cell.angle_gamma   90.00
#
_symmetry.space_group_name_H-M   'P 1'
#
loop_
_entity.id
_entity.type
_entity.pdbx_description
1 polymer ?
#
loop_
_entity_poly.entity_id
_entity_poly.type
_entity_poly.pdbx_seq_one_letter_code
_entity_poly.pdbx_strand_id
1 'polypeptide(L)'
;MVDKGSGILDAFWFFFYSYNLGQTVLGLRFGNHVGDWEHCMVRFEHGEPRGIYFSEHEGGQAYAWEAVEKRAGRPVIYSAVGSHAMYALPGDHPYVLPFGLLKDVTDRGPLWDPALNQYAYHYDYVRDDVSSSSSSSDNARRLAPAASNPAAPTAWFDYAGRWGDELYPLADARQWRLFGQYHYVTGPTGPKFKRLGRPQLCGKPACRILYKLDPKGTWY
;
A
#
# COMPACT_ATOMS: atom_id res chain seq x y z
N MET A 1 -2.28 -13.19 -1.90
CA MET A 1 -3.16 -13.87 -0.92
C MET A 1 -2.30 -14.49 0.16
N VAL A 2 -2.68 -14.30 1.43
CA VAL A 2 -1.95 -14.81 2.59
C VAL A 2 -2.95 -15.56 3.46
N ASP A 3 -2.85 -16.89 3.46
CA ASP A 3 -3.67 -17.74 4.32
C ASP A 3 -3.12 -17.68 5.74
N LYS A 4 -3.96 -17.29 6.70
CA LYS A 4 -3.61 -17.16 8.12
C LYS A 4 -4.03 -18.39 8.94
N GLY A 5 -4.67 -19.38 8.32
CA GLY A 5 -5.34 -20.48 8.99
C GLY A 5 -6.69 -20.07 9.58
N SER A 6 -7.41 -21.05 10.12
CA SER A 6 -8.70 -20.86 10.82
C SER A 6 -9.74 -20.07 10.01
N GLY A 7 -9.73 -20.24 8.68
CA GLY A 7 -10.65 -19.54 7.77
C GLY A 7 -10.31 -18.06 7.53
N ILE A 8 -9.20 -17.54 8.06
CA ILE A 8 -8.77 -16.15 7.85
C ILE A 8 -7.86 -16.08 6.62
N LEU A 9 -8.22 -15.20 5.68
CA LEU A 9 -7.43 -14.95 4.46
C LEU A 9 -7.25 -13.45 4.28
N ASP A 10 -6.00 -13.00 4.16
CA ASP A 10 -5.69 -11.62 3.79
C ASP A 10 -5.39 -11.53 2.28
N ALA A 11 -6.25 -10.83 1.55
CA ALA A 11 -6.07 -10.53 0.13
C ALA A 11 -5.47 -9.12 -0.03
N PHE A 12 -4.17 -9.08 -0.25
CA PHE A 12 -3.45 -7.85 -0.60
C PHE A 12 -3.57 -7.56 -2.10
N TRP A 13 -3.96 -6.33 -2.42
CA TRP A 13 -3.90 -5.75 -3.75
C TRP A 13 -2.80 -4.71 -3.78
N PHE A 14 -1.79 -4.93 -4.62
CA PHE A 14 -0.68 -4.00 -4.79
C PHE A 14 -0.83 -3.26 -6.12
N PHE A 15 -0.57 -1.95 -6.09
CA PHE A 15 -0.61 -1.06 -7.23
C PHE A 15 0.78 -0.48 -7.40
N PHE A 16 1.33 -0.62 -8.61
CA PHE A 16 2.62 -0.03 -8.96
C PHE A 16 2.42 1.17 -9.86
N TYR A 17 2.96 2.31 -9.46
CA TYR A 17 3.03 3.51 -10.28
C TYR A 17 4.49 3.76 -10.67
N SER A 18 4.74 4.13 -11.92
CA SER A 18 6.11 4.34 -12.40
C SER A 18 6.77 5.57 -11.78
N TYR A 19 5.98 6.51 -11.26
CA TYR A 19 6.47 7.76 -10.70
C TYR A 19 5.50 8.33 -9.67
N ASN A 20 6.01 8.66 -8.49
CA ASN A 20 5.32 9.41 -7.46
C ASN A 20 5.53 10.91 -7.67
N LEU A 21 4.46 11.61 -8.04
CA LEU A 21 4.46 13.07 -8.14
C LEU A 21 4.07 13.64 -6.79
N GLY A 22 5.07 14.06 -6.03
CA GLY A 22 4.88 14.58 -4.68
C GLY A 22 3.94 15.79 -4.60
N GLN A 23 3.43 16.06 -3.39
CA GLN A 23 2.49 17.14 -3.16
C GLN A 23 3.16 18.53 -3.16
N THR A 24 2.35 19.57 -3.35
CA THR A 24 2.82 20.95 -3.48
C THR A 24 2.42 21.80 -2.28
N VAL A 25 3.39 22.54 -1.72
CA VAL A 25 3.20 23.50 -0.63
C VAL A 25 3.78 24.84 -1.08
N LEU A 26 2.95 25.89 -1.10
CA LEU A 26 3.36 27.24 -1.52
C LEU A 26 4.05 27.27 -2.90
N GLY A 27 3.59 26.43 -3.84
CA GLY A 27 4.16 26.31 -5.19
C GLY A 27 5.40 25.42 -5.29
N LEU A 28 5.93 24.91 -4.17
CA LEU A 28 7.08 24.00 -4.13
C LEU A 28 6.63 22.55 -3.95
N ARG A 29 7.25 21.64 -4.68
CA ARG A 29 6.90 20.20 -4.68
C ARG A 29 7.81 19.39 -3.78
N PHE A 30 7.26 18.37 -3.12
CA PHE A 30 7.99 17.53 -2.17
C PHE A 30 7.58 16.06 -2.25
N GLY A 31 8.55 15.15 -2.15
CA GLY A 31 8.32 13.71 -2.11
C GLY A 31 8.28 13.04 -3.47
N ASN A 32 8.88 13.65 -4.50
CA ASN A 32 9.01 13.00 -5.81
C ASN A 32 9.92 11.77 -5.71
N HIS A 33 9.53 10.66 -6.33
CA HIS A 33 10.41 9.51 -6.52
C HIS A 33 9.96 8.64 -7.70
N VAL A 34 10.91 7.98 -8.34
CA VAL A 34 10.64 6.94 -9.34
C VAL A 34 10.11 5.70 -8.61
N GLY A 35 9.10 5.06 -9.20
CA GLY A 35 8.48 3.86 -8.65
C GLY A 35 7.68 4.12 -7.37
N ASP A 36 6.47 3.59 -7.31
CA ASP A 36 5.64 3.70 -6.11
C ASP A 36 4.80 2.44 -5.89
N TRP A 37 4.72 1.99 -4.65
CA TRP A 37 3.99 0.79 -4.25
C TRP A 37 2.97 1.14 -3.18
N GLU A 38 1.71 1.22 -3.62
CA GLU A 38 0.55 1.37 -2.77
C GLU A 38 -0.23 0.07 -2.67
N HIS A 39 -1.04 -0.09 -1.63
CA HIS A 39 -1.85 -1.29 -1.46
C HIS A 39 -3.13 -1.08 -0.68
N CYS A 40 -4.05 -2.00 -0.90
CA CYS A 40 -5.10 -2.28 0.07
C CYS A 40 -5.03 -3.74 0.49
N MET A 41 -5.65 -4.06 1.62
CA MET A 41 -5.81 -5.44 2.06
C MET A 41 -7.23 -5.67 2.51
N VAL A 42 -7.89 -6.68 1.93
CA VAL A 42 -9.19 -7.16 2.38
C VAL A 42 -8.96 -8.40 3.24
N ARG A 43 -9.50 -8.39 4.46
CA ARG A 43 -9.52 -9.57 5.33
C ARG A 43 -10.84 -10.31 5.16
N PHE A 44 -10.73 -11.58 4.81
CA PHE A 44 -11.83 -12.53 4.80
C PHE A 44 -11.78 -13.42 6.04
N GLU A 45 -12.96 -13.81 6.52
CA GLU A 45 -13.14 -14.79 7.58
C GLU A 45 -14.22 -15.77 7.12
N HIS A 46 -13.84 -17.04 6.98
CA HIS A 46 -14.69 -18.10 6.42
C HIS A 46 -15.30 -17.75 5.04
N GLY A 47 -14.52 -17.06 4.21
CA GLY A 47 -14.94 -16.61 2.87
C GLY A 47 -15.68 -15.28 2.84
N GLU A 48 -16.07 -14.72 3.98
CA GLU A 48 -16.80 -13.45 4.07
C GLU A 48 -15.86 -12.27 4.34
N PRO A 49 -15.94 -11.17 3.58
CA PRO A 49 -15.10 -10.00 3.83
C PRO A 49 -15.52 -9.29 5.13
N ARG A 50 -14.56 -9.07 6.03
CA ARG A 50 -14.80 -8.44 7.35
C ARG A 50 -14.30 -7.02 7.44
N GLY A 51 -13.22 -6.71 6.72
CA GLY A 51 -12.64 -5.38 6.76
C GLY A 51 -11.62 -5.15 5.66
N ILE A 52 -11.27 -3.89 5.49
CA ILE A 52 -10.32 -3.43 4.49
C ILE A 52 -9.33 -2.45 5.11
N TYR A 53 -8.08 -2.51 4.68
CA TYR A 53 -7.04 -1.56 5.02
C TYR A 53 -6.63 -0.80 3.76
N PHE A 54 -6.49 0.51 3.86
CA PHE A 54 -5.93 1.37 2.81
C PHE A 54 -4.58 1.90 3.25
N SER A 55 -3.53 1.77 2.42
CA SER A 55 -2.24 2.39 2.72
C SER A 55 -2.23 3.87 2.42
N GLU A 56 -1.66 4.62 3.35
CA GLU A 56 -1.48 6.06 3.22
C GLU A 56 -0.04 6.37 3.64
N HIS A 57 0.84 6.52 2.64
CA HIS A 57 2.27 6.74 2.83
C HIS A 57 2.91 5.66 3.74
N GLU A 58 3.41 6.04 4.92
CA GLU A 58 4.04 5.13 5.90
C GLU A 58 3.03 4.36 6.77
N GLY A 59 1.75 4.67 6.65
CA GLY A 59 0.67 4.16 7.48
C GLY A 59 -0.56 3.79 6.68
N GLY A 60 -1.72 4.20 7.19
CA GLY A 60 -3.01 3.85 6.62
C GLY A 60 -4.09 3.55 7.65
N GLN A 61 -5.32 3.49 7.16
CA GLN A 61 -6.53 3.29 7.96
C GLN A 61 -7.19 1.94 7.69
N ALA A 62 -7.81 1.38 8.72
CA ALA A 62 -8.60 0.17 8.63
C ALA A 62 -10.08 0.49 8.80
N TYR A 63 -10.91 -0.13 7.99
CA TYR A 63 -12.35 0.04 7.96
C TYR A 63 -13.04 -1.32 8.10
N ALA A 64 -14.16 -1.35 8.80
CA ALA A 64 -15.09 -2.47 8.71
C ALA A 64 -15.60 -2.55 7.26
N TRP A 65 -15.84 -3.75 6.75
CA TRP A 65 -16.24 -3.94 5.36
C TRP A 65 -17.46 -3.10 5.00
N GLU A 66 -18.46 -3.04 5.88
CA GLU A 66 -19.69 -2.28 5.67
C GLU A 66 -19.50 -0.75 5.68
N ALA A 67 -18.40 -0.25 6.22
CA ALA A 67 -18.17 1.19 6.32
C ALA A 67 -17.82 1.84 4.97
N VAL A 68 -17.25 1.09 4.03
CA VAL A 68 -16.74 1.64 2.77
C VAL A 68 -17.75 1.55 1.63
N GLU A 69 -17.68 2.52 0.72
CA GLU A 69 -18.45 2.53 -0.53
C GLU A 69 -18.18 1.27 -1.35
N LYS A 70 -19.25 0.71 -1.93
CA LYS A 70 -19.16 -0.46 -2.81
C LYS A 70 -19.88 -0.21 -4.11
N ARG A 71 -19.31 -0.72 -5.21
CA ARG A 71 -19.95 -0.78 -6.53
C ARG A 71 -19.97 -2.22 -7.00
N ALA A 72 -21.15 -2.75 -7.33
CA ALA A 72 -21.34 -4.15 -7.70
C ALA A 72 -20.69 -5.13 -6.69
N GLY A 73 -20.84 -4.86 -5.39
CA GLY A 73 -20.30 -5.70 -4.31
C GLY A 73 -18.80 -5.55 -4.03
N ARG A 74 -18.07 -4.71 -4.77
CA ARG A 74 -16.62 -4.48 -4.62
C ARG A 74 -16.33 -3.11 -4.01
N PRO A 75 -15.31 -2.99 -3.15
CA PRO A 75 -14.98 -1.72 -2.50
C PRO A 75 -14.48 -0.71 -3.53
N VAL A 76 -14.88 0.54 -3.35
CA VAL A 76 -14.32 1.67 -4.10
C VAL A 76 -13.16 2.26 -3.30
N ILE A 77 -12.04 2.48 -3.98
CA ILE A 77 -10.80 3.02 -3.39
C ILE A 77 -10.43 4.25 -4.20
N TYR A 78 -10.10 5.32 -3.50
CA TYR A 78 -9.73 6.59 -4.09
C TYR A 78 -8.22 6.76 -4.01
N SER A 79 -7.52 6.76 -5.15
CA SER A 79 -6.07 6.98 -5.19
C SER A 79 -5.77 8.46 -5.33
N ALA A 80 -4.90 8.98 -4.48
CA ALA A 80 -4.52 10.38 -4.50
C ALA A 80 -3.73 10.75 -5.76
N VAL A 81 -3.99 11.95 -6.27
CA VAL A 81 -3.26 12.47 -7.42
C VAL A 81 -1.78 12.63 -7.06
N GLY A 82 -0.93 11.92 -7.79
CA GLY A 82 0.52 12.02 -7.69
C GLY A 82 1.17 11.22 -6.56
N SER A 83 0.62 11.27 -5.33
CA SER A 83 1.13 10.50 -4.18
C SER A 83 0.60 9.06 -4.11
N HIS A 84 -0.50 8.79 -4.82
CA HIS A 84 -1.21 7.50 -4.93
C HIS A 84 -1.76 6.89 -3.65
N ALA A 85 -1.54 7.49 -2.49
CA ALA A 85 -2.11 7.06 -1.22
C ALA A 85 -3.61 6.76 -1.37
N MET A 86 -4.05 5.72 -0.68
CA MET A 86 -5.35 5.10 -0.89
C MET A 86 -6.32 5.55 0.19
N TYR A 87 -7.48 6.05 -0.21
CA TYR A 87 -8.47 6.62 0.69
C TYR A 87 -9.86 6.01 0.48
N ALA A 88 -10.67 6.07 1.55
CA ALA A 88 -12.06 5.62 1.55
C ALA A 88 -13.05 6.67 0.99
N LEU A 89 -12.59 7.92 0.84
CA LEU A 89 -13.39 9.08 0.47
C LEU A 89 -12.68 9.90 -0.60
N PRO A 90 -13.43 10.55 -1.53
CA PRO A 90 -12.90 11.62 -2.34
C PRO A 90 -12.71 12.89 -1.52
N GLY A 91 -11.86 13.81 -2.00
CA GLY A 91 -11.60 15.10 -1.39
C GLY A 91 -10.17 15.28 -0.92
N ASP A 92 -10.01 16.21 0.02
CA ASP A 92 -8.73 16.62 0.61
C ASP A 92 -8.38 15.75 1.82
N HIS A 93 -7.13 15.27 1.88
CA HIS A 93 -6.60 14.43 2.96
C HIS A 93 -5.29 15.02 3.52
N PRO A 94 -5.37 15.90 4.54
CA PRO A 94 -4.19 16.47 5.20
C PRO A 94 -3.39 15.42 5.99
N TYR A 95 -2.04 15.45 5.95
CA TYR A 95 -1.25 14.41 6.65
C TYR A 95 0.05 14.84 7.35
N VAL A 96 0.76 15.89 6.91
CA VAL A 96 2.11 16.21 7.48
C VAL A 96 2.25 17.64 7.99
N LEU A 97 1.82 18.63 7.21
CA LEU A 97 2.05 20.03 7.59
C LEU A 97 0.84 20.62 8.32
N PRO A 98 1.06 21.48 9.33
CA PRO A 98 -0.01 22.17 10.04
C PRO A 98 -0.89 22.97 9.06
N PHE A 99 -2.14 23.19 9.46
CA PHE A 99 -3.17 23.85 8.65
C PHE A 99 -3.52 23.13 7.33
N GLY A 100 -3.10 21.87 7.17
CA GLY A 100 -3.37 21.08 5.97
C GLY A 100 -2.68 21.58 4.72
N LEU A 101 -1.53 22.24 4.89
CA LEU A 101 -0.71 22.76 3.79
C LEU A 101 -0.19 21.65 2.87
N LEU A 102 0.17 20.49 3.45
CA LEU A 102 0.48 19.28 2.70
C LEU A 102 -0.68 18.32 2.85
N LYS A 103 -1.36 18.10 1.74
CA LYS A 103 -2.54 17.25 1.65
C LYS A 103 -2.52 16.48 0.36
N ASP A 104 -3.07 15.29 0.42
CA ASP A 104 -3.42 14.53 -0.76
C ASP A 104 -4.81 14.95 -1.25
N VAL A 105 -5.04 14.76 -2.55
CA VAL A 105 -6.31 15.08 -3.20
C VAL A 105 -6.77 13.88 -3.99
N THR A 106 -8.02 13.51 -3.78
CA THR A 106 -8.68 12.40 -4.47
C THR A 106 -9.99 12.89 -5.07
N ASP A 107 -10.44 12.27 -6.15
CA ASP A 107 -11.78 12.47 -6.69
C ASP A 107 -12.35 11.16 -7.23
N ARG A 108 -13.60 11.20 -7.72
CA ARG A 108 -14.26 10.00 -8.26
C ARG A 108 -13.63 9.51 -9.56
N GLY A 109 -13.00 10.42 -10.32
CA GLY A 109 -12.26 10.13 -11.53
C GLY A 109 -12.91 9.16 -12.52
N PRO A 110 -12.10 8.64 -13.45
CA PRO A 110 -12.44 7.42 -14.18
C PRO A 110 -12.25 6.18 -13.29
N LEU A 111 -13.10 5.17 -13.50
CA LEU A 111 -12.96 3.90 -12.79
C LEU A 111 -11.82 3.07 -13.41
N TRP A 112 -10.84 2.69 -12.59
CA TRP A 112 -9.88 1.66 -12.93
C TRP A 112 -10.27 0.35 -12.24
N ASP A 113 -10.50 -0.70 -13.02
CA ASP A 113 -10.78 -2.03 -12.48
C ASP A 113 -9.51 -2.90 -12.50
N PRO A 114 -8.82 -3.07 -11.35
CA PRO A 114 -7.59 -3.85 -11.29
C PRO A 114 -7.81 -5.34 -11.51
N ALA A 115 -9.04 -5.86 -11.36
CA ALA A 115 -9.31 -7.28 -11.56
C ALA A 115 -9.19 -7.71 -13.03
N LEU A 116 -9.26 -6.76 -13.97
CA LEU A 116 -9.13 -7.01 -15.41
C LEU A 116 -7.68 -7.13 -15.88
N ASN A 117 -6.70 -6.73 -15.06
CA ASN A 117 -5.28 -6.79 -15.40
C ASN A 117 -4.43 -6.96 -14.14
N GLN A 118 -4.36 -8.18 -13.63
CA GLN A 118 -3.64 -8.51 -12.40
C GLN A 118 -2.85 -9.82 -12.53
N TYR A 119 -1.78 -9.91 -11.74
CA TYR A 119 -1.12 -11.17 -11.42
C TYR A 119 -1.44 -11.54 -9.97
N ALA A 120 -2.00 -12.73 -9.77
CA ALA A 120 -2.35 -13.23 -8.46
C ALA A 120 -1.29 -14.22 -7.95
N TYR A 121 -1.05 -14.20 -6.65
CA TYR A 121 -0.05 -15.04 -5.97
C TYR A 121 -0.55 -15.48 -4.59
N HIS A 122 -0.12 -16.66 -4.17
CA HIS A 122 -0.19 -17.15 -2.79
C HIS A 122 1.17 -16.93 -2.12
N TYR A 123 1.15 -16.39 -0.91
CA TYR A 123 2.35 -16.12 -0.13
C TYR A 123 2.31 -16.85 1.21
N ASP A 124 3.32 -17.69 1.44
CA ASP A 124 3.55 -18.38 2.71
C ASP A 124 4.49 -17.54 3.58
N TYR A 125 3.90 -16.79 4.52
CA TYR A 125 4.64 -15.89 5.40
C TYR A 125 5.38 -16.61 6.52
N VAL A 126 4.94 -17.80 6.92
CA VAL A 126 5.56 -18.58 8.01
C VAL A 126 6.94 -19.07 7.56
N ARG A 127 7.06 -19.51 6.30
CA ARG A 127 8.35 -19.95 5.74
C ARG A 127 9.36 -18.82 5.58
N ASP A 128 8.90 -17.57 5.44
CA ASP A 128 9.80 -16.42 5.35
C ASP A 128 10.42 -16.09 6.73
N ASP A 129 9.63 -16.18 7.80
CA ASP A 129 10.10 -15.96 9.19
C ASP A 129 11.09 -17.04 9.66
N VAL A 130 10.96 -18.28 9.19
CA VAL A 130 11.81 -19.43 9.58
C VAL A 130 13.16 -19.45 8.82
N SER A 131 13.31 -18.62 7.78
CA SER A 131 14.49 -18.65 6.90
C SER A 131 15.79 -18.09 7.49
N SER A 132 15.80 -17.69 8.75
CA SER A 132 17.02 -17.41 9.51
C SER A 132 17.69 -18.65 10.12
N SER A 133 17.12 -19.87 9.99
CA SER A 133 17.66 -21.04 10.73
C SER A 133 17.70 -22.40 10.03
N SER A 134 17.36 -22.56 8.73
CA SER A 134 17.58 -23.86 8.08
C SER A 134 17.96 -23.78 6.60
N SER A 135 19.19 -24.25 6.33
CA SER A 135 19.71 -24.65 5.02
C SER A 135 19.05 -25.95 4.55
N SER A 136 17.72 -25.93 4.36
CA SER A 136 17.00 -27.06 3.79
C SER A 136 16.62 -26.76 2.34
N SER A 137 16.97 -27.70 1.48
CA SER A 137 16.78 -27.75 0.03
C SER A 137 15.31 -27.84 -0.42
N ASP A 138 14.38 -27.32 0.37
CA ASP A 138 12.97 -27.26 0.00
C ASP A 138 12.75 -26.07 -0.95
N ASN A 139 12.85 -26.36 -2.25
CA ASN A 139 12.55 -25.47 -3.38
C ASN A 139 11.07 -25.05 -3.46
N ALA A 140 10.30 -25.22 -2.39
CA ALA A 140 8.90 -24.83 -2.33
C ALA A 140 8.83 -23.29 -2.26
N ARG A 141 8.46 -22.69 -3.40
CA ARG A 141 8.44 -21.23 -3.59
C ARG A 141 7.60 -20.54 -2.50
N ARG A 142 8.19 -19.57 -1.79
CA ARG A 142 7.53 -18.73 -0.76
C ARG A 142 6.37 -17.92 -1.35
N LEU A 143 6.58 -17.45 -2.58
CA LEU A 143 5.55 -16.85 -3.43
C LEU A 143 5.23 -17.80 -4.58
N ALA A 144 4.00 -18.29 -4.65
CA ALA A 144 3.53 -19.16 -5.71
C ALA A 144 2.52 -18.41 -6.60
N PRO A 145 2.66 -18.41 -7.94
CA PRO A 145 1.63 -17.85 -8.82
C PRO A 145 0.31 -18.58 -8.66
N ALA A 146 -0.80 -17.85 -8.75
CA ALA A 146 -2.13 -18.46 -8.75
C ALA A 146 -2.39 -19.24 -10.04
N ALA A 147 -3.38 -20.14 -10.01
CA ALA A 147 -3.76 -20.97 -11.16
C ALA A 147 -4.20 -20.15 -12.39
N SER A 148 -4.66 -18.91 -12.20
CA SER A 148 -4.99 -17.97 -13.28
C SER A 148 -3.77 -17.48 -14.06
N ASN A 149 -2.57 -17.57 -13.51
CA ASN A 149 -1.34 -17.03 -14.07
C ASN A 149 -0.11 -17.87 -13.68
N PRO A 150 -0.09 -19.18 -14.02
CA PRO A 150 0.87 -20.14 -13.48
C PRO A 150 2.33 -19.86 -13.89
N ALA A 151 2.53 -19.15 -15.01
CA ALA A 151 3.85 -18.79 -15.53
C ALA A 151 4.36 -17.43 -15.01
N ALA A 152 3.61 -16.74 -14.13
CA ALA A 152 4.00 -15.42 -13.68
C ALA A 152 5.33 -15.46 -12.88
N PRO A 153 6.25 -14.51 -13.10
CA PRO A 153 7.53 -14.48 -12.40
C PRO A 153 7.32 -14.20 -10.91
N THR A 154 8.21 -14.76 -10.07
CA THR A 154 8.17 -14.59 -8.61
C THR A 154 9.40 -13.88 -8.05
N ALA A 155 10.51 -13.87 -8.78
CA ALA A 155 11.80 -13.35 -8.28
C ALA A 155 11.77 -11.85 -7.89
N TRP A 156 10.91 -11.06 -8.55
CA TRP A 156 10.75 -9.63 -8.25
C TRP A 156 10.32 -9.37 -6.79
N PHE A 157 9.61 -10.31 -6.18
CA PHE A 157 9.08 -10.16 -4.83
C PHE A 157 10.17 -10.15 -3.76
N ASP A 158 11.28 -10.85 -4.01
CA ASP A 158 12.42 -10.94 -3.09
C ASP A 158 13.43 -9.80 -3.26
N TYR A 159 13.20 -8.85 -4.19
CA TYR A 159 14.07 -7.70 -4.34
C TYR A 159 14.03 -6.81 -3.09
N ALA A 160 15.14 -6.83 -2.32
CA ALA A 160 15.28 -6.12 -1.06
C ALA A 160 15.72 -4.66 -1.18
N GLY A 161 16.01 -4.19 -2.40
CA GLY A 161 16.40 -2.81 -2.65
C GLY A 161 15.22 -1.83 -2.68
N ARG A 162 15.52 -0.61 -3.12
CA ARG A 162 14.53 0.45 -3.35
C ARG A 162 14.11 0.44 -4.80
N TRP A 163 12.81 0.55 -5.04
CA TRP A 163 12.24 0.60 -6.39
C TRP A 163 12.31 2.05 -6.86
N GLY A 164 13.33 2.39 -7.65
CA GLY A 164 13.48 3.73 -8.22
C GLY A 164 14.82 4.38 -7.91
N ASP A 165 14.79 5.70 -7.72
CA ASP A 165 15.95 6.54 -7.46
C ASP A 165 16.32 6.60 -5.97
N GLU A 166 17.56 7.02 -5.72
CA GLU A 166 18.06 7.38 -4.40
C GLU A 166 17.93 8.89 -4.20
N LEU A 167 17.67 9.31 -2.96
CA LEU A 167 17.58 10.72 -2.56
C LEU A 167 18.81 11.52 -3.02
N TYR A 168 18.57 12.66 -3.64
CA TYR A 168 19.64 13.54 -4.11
C TYR A 168 20.27 14.32 -2.94
N PRO A 169 21.59 14.55 -2.96
CA PRO A 169 22.24 15.39 -1.96
C PRO A 169 21.76 16.84 -2.07
N LEU A 170 21.74 17.58 -0.95
CA LEU A 170 21.34 19.00 -0.93
C LEU A 170 22.25 19.93 -1.75
N ALA A 171 23.43 19.45 -2.17
CA ALA A 171 24.31 20.19 -3.08
C ALA A 171 23.85 20.13 -4.55
N ASP A 172 22.95 19.20 -4.90
CA ASP A 172 22.35 19.16 -6.24
C ASP A 172 21.39 20.34 -6.41
N ALA A 173 21.59 21.14 -7.47
CA ALA A 173 20.78 22.34 -7.72
C ALA A 173 19.28 22.06 -7.95
N ARG A 174 18.92 20.81 -8.30
CA ARG A 174 17.53 20.38 -8.47
C ARG A 174 16.89 19.98 -7.14
N GLN A 175 17.68 19.82 -6.07
CA GLN A 175 17.20 19.39 -4.77
C GLN A 175 16.98 20.59 -3.84
N TRP A 176 15.83 20.60 -3.17
CA TRP A 176 15.59 21.53 -2.07
C TRP A 176 14.96 20.80 -0.88
N ARG A 177 15.00 21.46 0.29
CA ARG A 177 14.38 20.97 1.51
C ARG A 177 13.72 22.12 2.26
N LEU A 178 12.45 21.95 2.62
CA LEU A 178 11.70 22.92 3.41
C LEU A 178 10.81 22.16 4.41
N PHE A 179 10.73 22.64 5.65
CA PHE A 179 9.95 21.99 6.72
C PHE A 179 10.28 20.50 6.91
N GLY A 180 11.54 20.11 6.70
CA GLY A 180 11.97 18.71 6.78
C GLY A 180 11.62 17.86 5.55
N GLN A 181 10.82 18.36 4.62
CA GLN A 181 10.42 17.67 3.39
C GLN A 181 11.41 17.94 2.26
N TYR A 182 11.73 16.90 1.47
CA TYR A 182 12.69 16.95 0.37
C TYR A 182 11.94 16.98 -0.97
N HIS A 183 12.52 17.64 -1.99
CA HIS A 183 11.96 17.62 -3.34
C HIS A 183 11.95 16.21 -3.95
N TYR A 184 13.11 15.58 -4.11
CA TYR A 184 13.25 14.17 -4.44
C TYR A 184 13.58 13.33 -3.20
N VAL A 185 13.01 12.14 -3.13
CA VAL A 185 13.23 11.16 -2.05
C VAL A 185 13.56 9.81 -2.65
N THR A 186 14.10 8.91 -1.82
CA THR A 186 14.38 7.54 -2.24
C THR A 186 13.07 6.79 -2.50
N GLY A 187 13.02 6.00 -3.58
CA GLY A 187 11.88 5.13 -3.88
C GLY A 187 11.55 4.13 -2.77
N PRO A 188 10.36 3.49 -2.83
CA PRO A 188 9.89 2.62 -1.75
C PRO A 188 10.55 1.24 -1.78
N THR A 189 10.40 0.51 -0.68
CA THR A 189 10.64 -0.94 -0.67
C THR A 189 9.46 -1.69 -1.31
N GLY A 190 9.72 -2.91 -1.78
CA GLY A 190 8.71 -3.73 -2.46
C GLY A 190 7.64 -4.34 -1.54
N PRO A 191 6.62 -5.00 -2.12
CA PRO A 191 5.48 -5.59 -1.41
C PRO A 191 5.83 -6.53 -0.24
N LYS A 192 6.92 -7.30 -0.35
CA LYS A 192 7.39 -8.20 0.71
C LYS A 192 7.57 -7.49 2.06
N PHE A 193 8.00 -6.23 2.04
CA PHE A 193 8.31 -5.45 3.22
C PHE A 193 7.09 -4.71 3.81
N LYS A 194 5.89 -4.94 3.27
CA LYS A 194 4.65 -4.28 3.72
C LYS A 194 3.91 -5.09 4.82
N ARG A 195 4.66 -5.88 5.59
CA ARG A 195 4.18 -6.70 6.74
C ARG A 195 2.97 -7.56 6.38
N LEU A 196 3.13 -8.43 5.38
CA LEU A 196 2.07 -9.34 4.91
C LEU A 196 1.69 -10.39 5.97
N GLY A 197 2.64 -10.72 6.87
CA GLY A 197 2.45 -11.62 8.00
C GLY A 197 1.66 -11.04 9.18
N ARG A 198 1.25 -9.76 9.16
CA ARG A 198 0.63 -9.10 10.33
C ARG A 198 -0.60 -9.84 10.87
N PRO A 199 -0.82 -9.84 12.20
CA PRO A 199 -1.96 -10.55 12.82
C PRO A 199 -3.28 -9.77 12.69
N GLN A 200 -3.22 -8.44 12.64
CA GLN A 200 -4.38 -7.56 12.61
C GLN A 200 -4.59 -6.92 11.22
N LEU A 201 -5.77 -6.35 10.99
CA LEU A 201 -6.09 -5.63 9.76
C LEU A 201 -5.14 -4.44 9.56
N CYS A 202 -4.92 -3.67 10.63
CA CYS A 202 -4.01 -2.52 10.65
C CYS A 202 -2.53 -2.94 10.59
N GLY A 203 -1.69 -2.08 10.00
CA GLY A 203 -0.25 -2.28 10.01
C GLY A 203 0.38 -2.19 11.41
N LYS A 204 -0.20 -1.41 12.35
CA LYS A 204 0.38 -1.13 13.67
C LYS A 204 -0.28 -1.95 14.79
N PRO A 205 0.39 -2.16 15.94
CA PRO A 205 -0.18 -2.92 17.07
C PRO A 205 -1.46 -2.31 17.66
N ALA A 206 -1.53 -0.98 17.73
CA ALA A 206 -2.75 -0.27 18.07
C ALA A 206 -3.64 -0.20 16.82
N CYS A 207 -4.60 -1.12 16.71
CA CYS A 207 -5.50 -1.18 15.57
C CYS A 207 -6.87 -0.58 15.88
N ARG A 208 -7.16 0.54 15.23
CA ARG A 208 -8.47 1.19 15.24
C ARG A 208 -9.18 0.85 13.92
N ILE A 209 -10.28 0.13 14.02
CA ILE A 209 -11.16 -0.16 12.88
C ILE A 209 -12.30 0.87 12.87
N LEU A 210 -12.46 1.57 11.75
CA LEU A 210 -13.53 2.55 11.55
C LEU A 210 -14.77 1.86 11.01
N TYR A 211 -15.91 2.03 11.70
CA TYR A 211 -17.21 1.45 11.31
C TYR A 211 -18.10 2.41 10.51
N LYS A 212 -17.59 3.61 10.24
CA LYS A 212 -18.21 4.63 9.38
C LYS A 212 -17.11 5.47 8.77
N LEU A 213 -17.40 6.08 7.62
CA LEU A 213 -16.50 7.05 7.00
C LEU A 213 -16.37 8.29 7.91
N ASP A 214 -15.14 8.75 8.10
CA ASP A 214 -14.81 9.93 8.87
C ASP A 214 -13.98 10.88 7.98
N PRO A 215 -14.60 11.91 7.38
CA PRO A 215 -13.90 12.85 6.49
C PRO A 215 -12.78 13.65 7.15
N LYS A 216 -12.67 13.61 8.48
CA LYS A 216 -11.63 14.30 9.25
C LYS A 216 -10.66 13.33 9.92
N GLY A 217 -10.89 12.03 9.78
CA GLY A 217 -10.11 11.01 10.45
C GLY A 217 -8.75 10.84 9.80
N THR A 218 -7.69 10.98 10.57
CA THR A 218 -6.31 10.61 10.19
C THR A 218 -5.90 9.32 10.90
N TRP A 219 -4.87 8.63 10.41
CA TRP A 219 -4.33 7.44 11.09
C TRP A 219 -3.28 7.75 12.17
N TYR A 220 -2.77 8.98 12.19
CA TYR A 220 -1.78 9.48 13.15
C TYR A 220 -2.44 10.34 14.24
#